data_AF-A0AAN8WVH8-F1
#
_entry.id   AF-A0AAN8WVH8-F1
#
_cell.length_a   1.000
_cell.length_b   1.000
_cell.length_c   1.000
_cell.angle_alpha   90.00
_cell.angle_beta   90.00
_cell.angle_gamma   90.00
#
_symmetry.space_group_name_H-M   'P 1'
#
loop_
_entity.id
_entity.type
_entity.pdbx_description
1 polymer ?
#
loop_
_entity_poly.entity_id
_entity_poly.type
_entity_poly.pdbx_seq_one_letter_code
_entity_poly.pdbx_strand_id
1 'polypeptide(L)'
;MPTLKRKLQNKTIIEEGQVSSTESPMGWVNENGVWKIDINTIETEKVEARSATEKNGSENVLYGPTKIIRITLMIVGIVLYTFNESKNEFEFRWCSVAAIHTLITYAWLNALMVTTSIGLARLFLYPIPSPTSGSHEMELMAVIIIVGCLFNAWVEVFNLFCNRHTFCKFINNLDSLHKKTGFDLAKGLRKSSFILMIFLGAFILAMLVAGVFGGQSMQGIVDALTRVLFLVPQEYLNQETAAVKVVHVVMGIVIGHLFVIYKGSLFVFVAICHVLQNALRDWKIQLSNTLEVIWGVEDSPSATKAITGRRKGKERDSSSVKAVEIGKRHAVSMDQLVQYHWDVVKSVRETEKLFATTLQCFYATQVVTLCLELYLVAYRVSVGEEYRREEVAWQTIIITQTFVVFFLVSLKASFVFEECHVARGMPFGTPGEIEHPKIYETFHTEVA
;
A
#
# COMPACT_ATOMS: atom_id res chain seq x y z
N MET A 1 -28.07 -31.13 25.44
CA MET A 1 -28.86 -29.96 25.90
C MET A 1 -28.63 -28.80 24.93
N PRO A 2 -29.66 -28.00 24.62
CA PRO A 2 -30.44 -28.27 23.41
C PRO A 2 -30.26 -27.25 22.27
N THR A 3 -30.53 -27.78 21.08
CA THR A 3 -30.85 -27.16 19.80
C THR A 3 -32.00 -26.15 19.93
N LEU A 4 -31.85 -24.97 19.31
CA LEU A 4 -32.94 -24.00 19.17
C LEU A 4 -33.40 -23.95 17.71
N LYS A 5 -34.59 -24.51 17.51
CA LYS A 5 -35.42 -24.53 16.30
C LYS A 5 -36.19 -23.22 16.13
N ARG A 6 -36.44 -22.89 14.85
CA ARG A 6 -37.63 -22.25 14.25
C ARG A 6 -38.09 -20.89 14.79
N LYS A 7 -38.28 -19.96 13.84
CA LYS A 7 -39.61 -19.37 13.56
C LYS A 7 -39.70 -18.91 12.10
N LEU A 8 -40.30 -19.78 11.28
CA LEU A 8 -41.00 -19.46 10.05
C LEU A 8 -42.46 -19.34 10.45
N GLN A 9 -43.10 -18.20 10.18
CA GLN A 9 -44.55 -18.08 10.31
C GLN A 9 -45.12 -17.40 9.07
N ASN A 10 -45.95 -18.19 8.39
CA ASN A 10 -46.88 -17.81 7.34
C ASN A 10 -47.74 -16.61 7.75
N LYS A 11 -48.08 -15.77 6.77
CA LYS A 11 -49.40 -15.15 6.72
C LYS A 11 -49.87 -15.14 5.27
N THR A 12 -51.01 -15.76 5.04
CA THR A 12 -51.68 -15.87 3.74
C THR A 12 -53.12 -15.37 3.91
N ILE A 13 -53.63 -14.71 2.85
CA ILE A 13 -55.03 -14.48 2.41
C ILE A 13 -55.90 -13.54 3.28
N ILE A 14 -56.83 -12.68 2.81
CA ILE A 14 -57.61 -12.42 1.56
C ILE A 14 -57.86 -10.87 1.56
N GLU A 15 -58.08 -10.10 0.47
CA GLU A 15 -59.34 -9.99 -0.29
C GLU A 15 -59.26 -8.89 -1.38
N GLU A 16 -60.09 -9.05 -2.39
CA GLU A 16 -60.16 -8.34 -3.68
C GLU A 16 -60.65 -6.88 -3.60
N GLY A 17 -60.25 -6.08 -4.59
CA GLY A 17 -60.87 -4.79 -4.89
C GLY A 17 -60.32 -4.20 -6.20
N GLN A 18 -61.13 -4.23 -7.26
CA GLN A 18 -60.88 -3.57 -8.55
C GLN A 18 -60.68 -2.05 -8.38
N VAL A 19 -59.85 -1.44 -9.24
CA VAL A 19 -60.25 -0.47 -10.30
C VAL A 19 -59.01 0.26 -10.82
N SER A 20 -58.95 0.39 -12.15
CA SER A 20 -57.96 1.11 -12.95
C SER A 20 -57.59 2.49 -12.43
N SER A 21 -56.29 2.79 -12.36
CA SER A 21 -55.79 4.10 -12.75
C SER A 21 -54.40 3.93 -13.38
N THR A 22 -54.25 4.54 -14.55
CA THR A 22 -52.99 4.73 -15.28
C THR A 22 -51.95 5.34 -14.36
N GLU A 23 -50.85 4.63 -14.13
CA GLU A 23 -49.66 5.16 -13.46
C GLU A 23 -49.14 6.35 -14.25
N SER A 24 -49.28 7.54 -13.67
CA SER A 24 -48.61 8.75 -14.13
C SER A 24 -47.14 8.69 -13.68
N PRO A 25 -46.15 8.97 -14.54
CA PRO A 25 -44.76 9.03 -14.12
C PRO A 25 -44.54 10.21 -13.15
N MET A 26 -44.12 9.88 -11.93
CA MET A 26 -43.52 10.69 -10.86
C MET A 26 -43.75 12.22 -10.88
N GLY A 27 -44.43 12.71 -9.83
CA GLY A 27 -44.30 14.09 -9.33
C GLY A 27 -45.24 15.15 -9.91
N TRP A 28 -46.21 14.78 -10.73
CA TRP A 28 -47.16 15.72 -11.34
C TRP A 28 -48.56 15.59 -10.75
N VAL A 29 -49.11 16.72 -10.27
CA VAL A 29 -50.50 16.84 -9.79
C VAL A 29 -51.27 17.71 -10.77
N ASN A 30 -52.42 17.23 -11.23
CA ASN A 30 -53.30 17.98 -12.13
C ASN A 30 -54.34 18.74 -11.30
N GLU A 31 -54.11 20.03 -11.09
CA GLU A 31 -55.10 20.93 -10.52
C GLU A 31 -55.74 21.73 -11.67
N ASN A 32 -57.04 21.57 -11.87
CA ASN A 32 -57.83 22.35 -12.84
C ASN A 32 -57.37 22.24 -14.31
N GLY A 33 -56.83 21.10 -14.74
CA GLY A 33 -56.38 20.88 -16.13
C GLY A 33 -54.97 21.39 -16.42
N VAL A 34 -54.26 21.89 -15.40
CA VAL A 34 -52.86 22.30 -15.49
C VAL A 34 -52.00 21.35 -14.67
N TRP A 35 -51.10 20.65 -15.35
CA TRP A 35 -50.10 19.81 -14.70
C TRP A 35 -49.09 20.71 -13.96
N LYS A 36 -49.06 20.62 -12.62
CA LYS A 36 -48.05 21.26 -11.79
C LYS A 36 -47.12 20.21 -11.21
N ILE A 37 -45.84 20.53 -11.18
CA ILE A 37 -44.83 19.74 -10.47
C ILE A 37 -45.05 19.99 -8.97
N ASP A 38 -45.31 18.93 -8.21
CA ASP A 38 -45.35 19.05 -6.75
C ASP A 38 -43.92 19.13 -6.21
N ILE A 39 -43.49 20.36 -5.93
CA ILE A 39 -42.16 20.67 -5.42
C ILE A 39 -41.91 19.95 -4.07
N ASN A 40 -42.96 19.70 -3.29
CA ASN A 40 -42.84 19.01 -2.00
C ASN A 40 -42.48 17.54 -2.18
N THR A 41 -42.98 16.89 -3.23
CA THR A 41 -42.63 15.52 -3.60
C THR A 41 -41.17 15.43 -4.07
N ILE A 42 -40.67 16.42 -4.81
CA ILE A 42 -39.23 16.49 -5.20
C ILE A 42 -38.32 16.75 -4.00
N GLU A 43 -38.75 17.58 -3.05
CA GLU A 43 -37.98 17.84 -1.83
C GLU A 43 -37.95 16.62 -0.91
N THR A 44 -39.05 15.88 -0.77
CA THR A 44 -39.08 14.62 0.00
C THR A 44 -38.26 13.52 -0.68
N GLU A 45 -38.32 13.37 -2.01
CA GLU A 45 -37.44 12.42 -2.73
C GLU A 45 -35.97 12.81 -2.61
N LYS A 46 -35.63 14.11 -2.64
CA LYS A 46 -34.25 14.58 -2.41
C LYS A 46 -33.80 14.37 -0.97
N VAL A 47 -34.69 14.50 0.02
CA VAL A 47 -34.39 14.27 1.43
C VAL A 47 -34.27 12.76 1.72
N GLU A 48 -35.13 11.93 1.13
CA GLU A 48 -35.04 10.47 1.24
C GLU A 48 -33.82 9.92 0.50
N ALA A 49 -33.51 10.41 -0.71
CA ALA A 49 -32.29 10.05 -1.42
C ALA A 49 -31.03 10.52 -0.67
N ARG A 50 -31.05 11.69 -0.02
CA ARG A 50 -29.95 12.14 0.87
C ARG A 50 -29.85 11.27 2.12
N SER A 51 -30.96 10.89 2.74
CA SER A 51 -30.95 10.00 3.91
C SER A 51 -30.53 8.57 3.55
N ALA A 52 -30.83 8.10 2.33
CA ALA A 52 -30.37 6.82 1.81
C ALA A 52 -28.88 6.86 1.43
N THR A 53 -28.37 8.02 1.00
CA THR A 53 -26.93 8.22 0.74
C THR A 53 -26.14 8.40 2.06
N GLU A 54 -26.74 8.97 3.10
CA GLU A 54 -26.16 9.00 4.47
C GLU A 54 -26.29 7.65 5.20
N LYS A 55 -27.29 6.82 4.87
CA LYS A 55 -27.45 5.45 5.38
C LYS A 55 -26.62 4.40 4.65
N ASN A 56 -26.13 4.68 3.44
CA ASN A 56 -25.01 3.94 2.88
C ASN A 56 -23.78 4.37 3.68
N GLY A 57 -23.65 3.70 4.82
CA GLY A 57 -22.78 4.07 5.93
C GLY A 57 -21.38 4.43 5.45
N SER A 58 -20.75 5.32 6.20
CA SER A 58 -19.36 5.74 6.10
C SER A 58 -18.43 4.54 5.84
N GLU A 59 -18.34 4.09 4.60
CA GLU A 59 -17.38 3.10 4.18
C GLU A 59 -16.05 3.81 4.39
N ASN A 60 -15.20 3.26 5.28
CA ASN A 60 -13.87 3.78 5.47
C ASN A 60 -13.21 3.88 4.09
N VAL A 61 -12.98 5.10 3.62
CA VAL A 61 -12.46 5.37 2.28
C VAL A 61 -11.07 4.76 2.11
N LEU A 62 -10.33 4.59 3.21
CA LEU A 62 -9.08 3.83 3.23
C LEU A 62 -9.29 2.33 3.06
N TYR A 63 -10.41 1.76 3.52
CA TYR A 63 -10.63 0.31 3.55
C TYR A 63 -10.68 -0.30 2.15
N GLY A 64 -11.37 0.34 1.19
CA GLY A 64 -11.51 -0.18 -0.17
C GLY A 64 -10.16 -0.37 -0.89
N PRO A 65 -9.36 0.69 -1.07
CA PRO A 65 -8.04 0.62 -1.73
C PRO A 65 -7.03 -0.23 -0.95
N THR A 66 -7.07 -0.20 0.38
CA THR A 66 -6.16 -1.01 1.22
C THR A 66 -6.59 -2.47 1.29
N LYS A 67 -7.82 -2.82 0.89
CA LYS A 67 -8.31 -4.21 0.90
C LYS A 67 -7.40 -5.14 0.09
N ILE A 68 -6.94 -4.71 -1.08
CA ILE A 68 -6.03 -5.51 -1.92
C ILE A 68 -4.70 -5.73 -1.19
N ILE A 69 -4.08 -4.65 -0.70
CA ILE A 69 -2.83 -4.73 0.07
C ILE A 69 -3.02 -5.65 1.28
N ARG A 70 -4.11 -5.48 2.03
CA ARG A 70 -4.43 -6.27 3.22
C ARG A 70 -4.64 -7.74 2.89
N ILE A 71 -5.35 -8.07 1.81
CA ILE A 71 -5.52 -9.46 1.36
C ILE A 71 -4.16 -10.05 1.00
N THR A 72 -3.32 -9.33 0.25
CA THR A 72 -1.97 -9.80 -0.08
C THR A 72 -1.14 -10.05 1.17
N LEU A 73 -1.07 -9.09 2.09
CA LEU A 73 -0.34 -9.27 3.35
C LEU A 73 -0.93 -10.41 4.18
N MET A 74 -2.26 -10.60 4.16
CA MET A 74 -2.93 -11.66 4.91
C MET A 74 -2.57 -13.03 4.35
N ILE A 75 -2.52 -13.20 3.03
CA ILE A 75 -2.06 -14.42 2.34
C ILE A 75 -0.62 -14.75 2.70
N VAL A 76 0.19 -13.74 2.97
CA VAL A 76 1.63 -13.89 3.23
C VAL A 76 1.91 -14.05 4.73
N GLY A 77 0.92 -13.73 5.58
CA GLY A 77 1.02 -13.81 7.03
C GLY A 77 1.72 -12.60 7.64
N ILE A 78 1.53 -11.40 7.10
CA ILE A 78 2.09 -10.13 7.63
C ILE A 78 0.96 -9.20 8.13
N VAL A 79 -0.22 -9.74 8.46
CA VAL A 79 -1.35 -8.94 8.98
C VAL A 79 -1.60 -9.31 10.43
N LEU A 80 -1.21 -8.44 11.35
CA LEU A 80 -1.49 -8.61 12.77
C LEU A 80 -2.84 -7.99 13.20
N TYR A 81 -3.45 -7.16 12.37
CA TYR A 81 -4.56 -6.30 12.79
C TYR A 81 -5.87 -6.64 12.10
N THR A 82 -6.94 -6.50 12.87
CA THR A 82 -8.32 -6.66 12.41
C THR A 82 -9.06 -5.35 12.53
N PHE A 83 -9.88 -5.04 11.53
CA PHE A 83 -10.79 -3.91 11.61
C PHE A 83 -11.97 -4.28 12.51
N ASN A 84 -12.20 -3.50 13.57
CA ASN A 84 -13.33 -3.67 14.47
C ASN A 84 -14.46 -2.73 14.03
N GLU A 85 -15.48 -3.29 13.37
CA GLU A 85 -16.63 -2.54 12.88
C GLU A 85 -17.37 -1.78 13.98
N SER A 86 -17.45 -2.32 15.20
CA SER A 86 -18.15 -1.68 16.31
C SER A 86 -17.48 -0.39 16.80
N LYS A 87 -16.15 -0.33 16.72
CA LYS A 87 -15.36 0.84 17.13
C LYS A 87 -14.95 1.71 15.93
N ASN A 88 -15.14 1.22 14.71
CA ASN A 88 -14.63 1.83 13.49
C ASN A 88 -13.10 2.06 13.52
N GLU A 89 -12.36 1.14 14.13
CA GLU A 89 -10.91 1.24 14.38
C GLU A 89 -10.21 -0.09 14.11
N PHE A 90 -8.92 -0.03 13.75
CA PHE A 90 -8.06 -1.19 13.67
C PHE A 90 -7.52 -1.54 15.06
N GLU A 91 -7.68 -2.81 15.45
CA GLU A 91 -7.14 -3.32 16.69
C GLU A 91 -6.42 -4.66 16.49
N PHE A 92 -5.43 -4.87 17.34
CA PHE A 92 -4.69 -6.12 17.41
C PHE A 92 -5.43 -7.13 18.29
N ARG A 93 -5.68 -8.33 17.77
CA ARG A 93 -6.31 -9.44 18.50
C ARG A 93 -5.47 -10.70 18.34
N TRP A 94 -4.86 -11.18 19.44
CA TRP A 94 -4.03 -12.40 19.44
C TRP A 94 -4.74 -13.62 18.87
N CYS A 95 -6.02 -13.80 19.19
CA CYS A 95 -6.82 -14.94 18.72
C CYS A 95 -7.49 -14.70 17.36
N SER A 96 -7.10 -13.65 16.62
CA SER A 96 -7.58 -13.47 15.25
C SER A 96 -6.87 -14.43 14.30
N VAL A 97 -7.57 -14.88 13.25
CA VAL A 97 -6.99 -15.73 12.19
C VAL A 97 -5.73 -15.10 11.60
N ALA A 98 -5.73 -13.78 11.44
CA ALA A 98 -4.59 -13.03 10.90
C ALA A 98 -3.37 -13.08 11.83
N ALA A 99 -3.55 -12.84 13.13
CA ALA A 99 -2.47 -12.93 14.11
C ALA A 99 -1.92 -14.36 14.26
N ILE A 100 -2.80 -15.38 14.26
CA ILE A 100 -2.38 -16.79 14.27
C ILE A 100 -1.57 -17.11 13.01
N HIS A 101 -2.01 -16.66 11.84
CA HIS A 101 -1.28 -16.87 10.60
C HIS A 101 0.11 -16.22 10.63
N THR A 102 0.22 -14.98 11.11
CA THR A 102 1.53 -14.33 11.26
C THR A 102 2.43 -15.01 12.29
N LEU A 103 1.88 -15.57 13.37
CA LEU A 103 2.65 -16.39 14.32
C LEU A 103 3.18 -17.67 13.66
N ILE A 104 2.37 -18.33 12.83
CA ILE A 104 2.80 -19.51 12.05
C ILE A 104 3.90 -19.11 11.07
N THR A 105 3.74 -18.01 10.32
CA THR A 105 4.77 -17.49 9.42
C THR A 105 6.07 -17.19 10.17
N TYR A 106 5.99 -16.58 11.35
CA TYR A 106 7.18 -16.30 12.15
C TYR A 106 7.85 -17.58 12.66
N ALA A 107 7.09 -18.55 13.17
CA ALA A 107 7.63 -19.84 13.59
C ALA A 107 8.32 -20.57 12.42
N TRP A 108 7.71 -20.53 11.24
CA TRP A 108 8.27 -21.07 10.00
C TRP A 108 9.57 -20.37 9.59
N LEU A 109 9.63 -19.03 9.62
CA LEU A 109 10.85 -18.27 9.36
C LEU A 109 11.97 -18.61 10.36
N ASN A 110 11.65 -18.77 11.65
CA ASN A 110 12.63 -19.19 12.64
C ASN A 110 13.18 -20.60 12.36
N ALA A 111 12.30 -21.54 12.00
CA ALA A 111 12.72 -22.88 11.62
C ALA A 111 13.66 -22.83 10.39
N LEU A 112 13.32 -22.05 9.37
CA LEU A 112 14.18 -21.84 8.21
C LEU A 112 15.51 -21.17 8.56
N MET A 113 15.53 -20.18 9.45
CA MET A 113 16.77 -19.54 9.90
C MET A 113 17.70 -20.55 10.58
N VAL A 114 17.16 -21.42 11.44
CA VAL A 114 17.93 -22.46 12.12
C VAL A 114 18.48 -23.49 11.13
N THR A 115 17.63 -24.03 10.24
CA THR A 115 18.08 -25.01 9.24
C THR A 115 19.10 -24.41 8.28
N THR A 116 18.87 -23.18 7.82
CA THR A 116 19.81 -22.44 6.96
C THR A 116 21.15 -22.22 7.66
N SER A 117 21.15 -21.87 8.94
CA SER A 117 22.39 -21.70 9.72
C SER A 117 23.18 -23.01 9.81
N ILE A 118 22.50 -24.14 10.05
CA ILE A 118 23.11 -25.48 10.04
C ILE A 118 23.63 -25.83 8.64
N GLY A 119 22.85 -25.53 7.59
CA GLY A 119 23.20 -25.80 6.20
C GLY A 119 24.43 -25.01 5.75
N LEU A 120 24.50 -23.72 6.10
CA LEU A 120 25.67 -22.88 5.86
C LEU A 120 26.88 -23.38 6.64
N ALA A 121 26.73 -23.72 7.93
CA ALA A 121 27.82 -24.30 8.71
C ALA A 121 28.35 -25.59 8.06
N ARG A 122 27.48 -26.47 7.56
CA ARG A 122 27.89 -27.68 6.82
C ARG A 122 28.62 -27.33 5.52
N LEU A 123 28.12 -26.36 4.76
CA LEU A 123 28.72 -25.90 3.51
C LEU A 123 30.15 -25.38 3.70
N PHE A 124 30.40 -24.65 4.80
CA PHE A 124 31.72 -24.12 5.12
C PHE A 124 32.66 -25.13 5.79
N LEU A 125 32.13 -26.07 6.58
CA LEU A 125 32.94 -27.07 7.29
C LEU A 125 33.34 -28.26 6.41
N TYR A 126 32.50 -28.62 5.45
CA TYR A 126 32.74 -29.72 4.51
C TYR A 126 32.81 -29.16 3.09
N PRO A 127 33.95 -28.56 2.70
CA PRO A 127 34.11 -28.03 1.35
C PRO A 127 33.83 -29.16 0.36
N ILE A 128 32.87 -28.94 -0.55
CA ILE A 128 32.47 -29.90 -1.56
C ILE A 128 33.72 -30.18 -2.41
N PRO A 129 34.18 -31.45 -2.51
CA PRO A 129 35.37 -31.77 -3.31
C PRO A 129 35.13 -31.29 -4.75
N SER A 130 36.08 -30.49 -5.23
CA SER A 130 35.91 -29.52 -6.32
C SER A 130 35.29 -30.08 -7.60
N PRO A 131 34.20 -29.49 -8.12
CA PRO A 131 33.99 -29.42 -9.55
C PRO A 131 34.80 -28.24 -10.10
N THR A 132 35.62 -28.48 -11.10
CA THR A 132 36.44 -27.53 -11.87
C THR A 132 35.61 -26.53 -12.70
N SER A 133 34.42 -26.11 -12.24
CA SER A 133 33.49 -25.29 -13.01
C SER A 133 32.97 -24.09 -12.22
N GLY A 134 32.94 -22.91 -12.86
CA GLY A 134 32.35 -21.67 -12.30
C GLY A 134 30.85 -21.70 -12.01
N SER A 135 30.22 -22.89 -11.95
CA SER A 135 28.85 -23.10 -11.47
C SER A 135 28.75 -22.98 -9.95
N HIS A 136 29.79 -23.39 -9.22
CA HIS A 136 29.76 -23.40 -7.76
C HIS A 136 29.71 -21.99 -7.14
N GLU A 137 30.40 -21.03 -7.76
CA GLU A 137 30.40 -19.63 -7.32
C GLU A 137 29.01 -19.00 -7.46
N MET A 138 28.30 -19.28 -8.56
CA MET A 138 26.92 -18.84 -8.76
C MET A 138 25.96 -19.45 -7.75
N GLU A 139 26.10 -20.75 -7.46
CA GLU A 139 25.30 -21.44 -6.45
C GLU A 139 25.47 -20.80 -5.07
N LEU A 140 26.72 -20.56 -4.66
CA LEU A 140 27.04 -19.95 -3.38
C LEU A 140 26.47 -18.52 -3.29
N MET A 141 26.60 -17.74 -4.35
CA MET A 141 26.03 -16.40 -4.38
C MET A 141 24.50 -16.42 -4.28
N ALA A 142 23.84 -17.29 -5.03
CA ALA A 142 22.39 -17.45 -4.96
C ALA A 142 21.95 -17.84 -3.53
N VAL A 143 22.69 -18.75 -2.88
CA VAL A 143 22.49 -19.08 -1.46
C VAL A 143 22.62 -17.83 -0.59
N ILE A 144 23.69 -17.05 -0.72
CA ILE A 144 23.91 -15.83 0.07
C ILE A 144 22.76 -14.82 -0.13
N ILE A 145 22.31 -14.61 -1.37
CA ILE A 145 21.21 -13.70 -1.69
C ILE A 145 19.91 -14.18 -1.02
N ILE A 146 19.57 -15.46 -1.14
CA ILE A 146 18.36 -16.01 -0.53
C ILE A 146 18.43 -16.00 1.00
N VAL A 147 19.60 -16.26 1.60
CA VAL A 147 19.82 -16.13 3.04
C VAL A 147 19.61 -14.68 3.48
N GLY A 148 20.10 -13.70 2.72
CA GLY A 148 19.85 -12.28 2.97
C GLY A 148 18.36 -11.93 2.90
N CYS A 149 17.64 -12.44 1.90
CA CYS A 149 16.19 -12.29 1.79
C CYS A 149 15.45 -12.94 2.98
N LEU A 150 15.87 -14.13 3.41
CA LEU A 150 15.31 -14.82 4.57
C LEU A 150 15.52 -14.02 5.86
N PHE A 151 16.73 -13.50 6.07
CA PHE A 151 17.05 -12.66 7.23
C PHE A 151 16.19 -11.39 7.25
N ASN A 152 16.03 -10.71 6.11
CA ASN A 152 15.15 -9.54 6.00
C ASN A 152 13.70 -9.88 6.29
N ALA A 153 13.16 -10.95 5.68
CA ALA A 153 11.81 -11.42 5.95
C ALA A 153 11.59 -11.72 7.44
N TRP A 154 12.59 -12.33 8.10
CA TRP A 154 12.58 -12.58 9.53
C TRP A 154 12.57 -11.29 10.36
N VAL A 155 13.48 -10.34 10.06
CA VAL A 155 13.54 -9.04 10.75
C VAL A 155 12.24 -8.26 10.57
N GLU A 156 11.63 -8.30 9.39
CA GLU A 156 10.39 -7.59 9.10
C GLU A 156 9.21 -8.14 9.91
N VAL A 157 9.02 -9.46 9.92
CA VAL A 157 7.95 -10.08 10.71
C VAL A 157 8.19 -9.85 12.20
N PHE A 158 9.44 -9.94 12.66
CA PHE A 158 9.80 -9.62 14.04
C PHE A 158 9.50 -8.15 14.40
N ASN A 159 9.91 -7.21 13.55
CA ASN A 159 9.66 -5.78 13.73
C ASN A 159 8.16 -5.48 13.80
N LEU A 160 7.35 -6.12 12.95
CA LEU A 160 5.90 -6.00 12.98
C LEU A 160 5.31 -6.49 14.32
N PHE A 161 5.81 -7.59 14.87
CA PHE A 161 5.40 -8.09 16.20
C PHE A 161 5.76 -7.13 17.33
N CYS A 162 6.99 -6.60 17.33
CA CYS A 162 7.48 -5.65 18.32
C CYS A 162 6.68 -4.34 18.27
N ASN A 163 6.37 -3.86 17.07
CA ASN A 163 5.71 -2.58 16.84
C ASN A 163 4.19 -2.67 16.60
N ARG A 164 3.56 -3.81 16.89
CA ARG A 164 2.13 -4.06 16.59
C ARG A 164 1.17 -2.96 17.11
N HIS A 165 1.39 -2.47 18.33
CA HIS A 165 0.53 -1.43 18.93
C HIS A 165 0.76 -0.08 18.26
N THR A 166 2.01 0.27 18.00
CA THR A 166 2.40 1.49 17.27
C THR A 166 1.82 1.48 15.86
N PHE A 167 1.89 0.34 15.17
CA PHE A 167 1.33 0.18 13.82
C PHE A 167 -0.19 0.34 13.80
N CYS A 168 -0.93 -0.29 14.74
CA CYS A 168 -2.38 -0.11 14.84
C CYS A 168 -2.75 1.36 15.09
N LYS A 169 -2.07 1.99 16.05
CA LYS A 169 -2.27 3.41 16.37
C LYS A 169 -1.99 4.29 15.15
N PHE A 170 -0.93 4.01 14.42
CA PHE A 170 -0.56 4.73 13.21
C PHE A 170 -1.64 4.64 12.11
N ILE A 171 -2.15 3.43 11.82
CA ILE A 171 -3.22 3.26 10.83
C ILE A 171 -4.51 3.97 11.27
N ASN A 172 -4.86 3.91 12.56
CA ASN A 172 -6.00 4.64 13.10
C ASN A 172 -5.81 6.16 13.01
N ASN A 173 -4.58 6.66 13.21
CA ASN A 173 -4.26 8.07 13.03
C ASN A 173 -4.44 8.51 11.57
N LEU A 174 -3.99 7.69 10.59
CA LEU A 174 -4.21 7.98 9.17
C LEU A 174 -5.69 8.00 8.79
N ASP A 175 -6.47 7.06 9.32
CA ASP A 175 -7.92 7.03 9.09
C ASP A 175 -8.63 8.22 9.76
N SER A 176 -8.22 8.58 10.98
CA SER A 176 -8.69 9.79 11.67
C SER A 176 -8.34 11.06 10.90
N LEU A 177 -7.12 11.15 10.37
CA LEU A 177 -6.67 12.26 9.52
C LEU A 177 -7.56 12.38 8.28
N HIS A 178 -7.84 11.28 7.59
CA HIS A 178 -8.76 11.27 6.46
C HIS A 178 -10.14 11.80 6.85
N LYS A 179 -10.72 11.28 7.92
CA LYS A 179 -12.06 11.67 8.41
C LYS A 179 -12.13 13.14 8.80
N LYS A 180 -11.08 13.68 9.42
CA LYS A 180 -11.03 15.09 9.87
C LYS A 180 -10.84 16.07 8.72
N THR A 181 -10.01 15.72 7.75
CA THR A 181 -9.55 16.65 6.69
C THR A 181 -10.37 16.55 5.40
N GLY A 182 -11.02 15.40 5.17
CA GLY A 182 -11.64 15.08 3.89
C GLY A 182 -10.63 14.90 2.74
N PHE A 183 -9.33 14.81 3.02
CA PHE A 183 -8.31 14.59 1.98
C PHE A 183 -8.55 13.28 1.25
N ASP A 184 -8.39 13.25 -0.07
CA ASP A 184 -8.54 12.00 -0.84
C ASP A 184 -7.26 11.17 -0.76
N LEU A 185 -7.01 10.62 0.44
CA LEU A 185 -5.84 9.78 0.73
C LEU A 185 -5.75 8.55 -0.20
N ALA A 186 -6.91 8.07 -0.65
CA ALA A 186 -7.05 6.90 -1.52
C ALA A 186 -6.67 7.17 -2.99
N LYS A 187 -6.56 8.44 -3.39
CA LYS A 187 -6.40 8.84 -4.79
C LYS A 187 -5.19 8.18 -5.45
N GLY A 188 -5.43 7.37 -6.47
CA GLY A 188 -4.39 6.67 -7.21
C GLY A 188 -3.75 5.48 -6.49
N LEU A 189 -4.06 5.25 -5.20
CA LEU A 189 -3.51 4.14 -4.42
C LEU A 189 -3.92 2.80 -5.06
N ARG A 190 -5.19 2.64 -5.46
CA ARG A 190 -5.68 1.42 -6.13
C ARG A 190 -4.88 1.09 -7.40
N LYS A 191 -4.59 2.09 -8.24
CA LYS A 191 -3.82 1.91 -9.48
C LYS A 191 -2.37 1.52 -9.15
N SER A 192 -1.75 2.22 -8.18
CA SER A 192 -0.39 1.92 -7.74
C SER A 192 -0.28 0.50 -7.16
N SER A 193 -1.18 0.12 -6.26
CA SER A 193 -1.22 -1.22 -5.67
C SER A 193 -1.42 -2.31 -6.72
N PHE A 194 -2.27 -2.07 -7.72
CA PHE A 194 -2.50 -3.04 -8.80
C PHE A 194 -1.25 -3.26 -9.66
N ILE A 195 -0.54 -2.18 -10.02
CA ILE A 195 0.72 -2.27 -10.77
C ILE A 195 1.78 -3.05 -9.96
N LEU A 196 1.88 -2.77 -8.65
CA LEU A 196 2.81 -3.48 -7.77
C LEU A 196 2.48 -4.97 -7.66
N MET A 197 1.20 -5.31 -7.55
CA MET A 197 0.73 -6.69 -7.51
C MET A 197 1.00 -7.44 -8.81
N ILE A 198 0.79 -6.81 -9.97
CA ILE A 198 1.13 -7.39 -11.27
C ILE A 198 2.63 -7.62 -11.35
N PHE A 199 3.43 -6.63 -10.98
CA PHE A 199 4.90 -6.73 -10.99
C PHE A 199 5.39 -7.89 -10.12
N LEU A 200 4.88 -7.99 -8.89
CA LEU A 200 5.20 -9.08 -7.97
C LEU A 200 4.75 -10.44 -8.51
N GLY A 201 3.51 -10.53 -9.02
CA GLY A 201 2.96 -11.77 -9.57
C GLY A 201 3.73 -12.24 -10.80
N ALA A 202 4.07 -11.34 -11.71
CA ALA A 202 4.88 -11.64 -12.89
C ALA A 202 6.29 -12.13 -12.50
N PHE A 203 6.89 -11.53 -11.47
CA PHE A 203 8.20 -11.96 -10.99
C PHE A 203 8.15 -13.36 -10.34
N ILE A 204 7.17 -13.63 -9.48
CA ILE A 204 6.98 -14.96 -8.88
C ILE A 204 6.75 -16.00 -9.97
N LEU A 205 5.92 -15.68 -10.96
CA LEU A 205 5.68 -16.56 -12.09
C LEU A 205 6.96 -16.82 -12.89
N ALA A 206 7.76 -15.80 -13.16
CA ALA A 206 9.05 -15.94 -13.84
C ALA A 206 9.99 -16.85 -13.04
N MET A 207 10.09 -16.67 -11.72
CA MET A 207 10.92 -17.51 -10.85
C MET A 207 10.43 -18.97 -10.79
N LEU A 208 9.11 -19.20 -10.76
CA LEU A 208 8.55 -20.55 -10.79
C LEU A 208 8.81 -21.23 -12.14
N VAL A 209 8.61 -20.51 -13.25
CA VAL A 209 8.93 -21.01 -14.60
C VAL A 209 10.43 -21.31 -14.70
N ALA A 210 11.28 -20.46 -14.13
CA ALA A 210 12.72 -20.69 -14.08
C ALA A 210 13.11 -21.93 -13.25
N GLY A 211 12.43 -22.15 -12.12
CA GLY A 211 12.67 -23.32 -11.28
C GLY A 211 12.25 -24.63 -11.95
N VAL A 212 11.20 -24.60 -12.78
CA VAL A 212 10.66 -25.79 -13.46
C VAL A 212 11.35 -26.08 -14.80
N PHE A 213 11.63 -25.04 -15.58
CA PHE A 213 12.14 -25.15 -16.96
C PHE A 213 13.57 -24.62 -17.13
N GLY A 214 14.19 -24.12 -16.06
CA GLY A 214 15.55 -23.60 -16.13
C GLY A 214 16.54 -24.68 -16.53
N GLY A 215 17.58 -24.28 -17.25
CA GLY A 215 18.68 -25.18 -17.60
C GLY A 215 19.44 -25.70 -16.38
N GLN A 216 20.47 -26.50 -16.62
CA GLN A 216 21.29 -27.14 -15.58
C GLN A 216 21.83 -26.16 -14.52
N SER A 217 22.07 -24.89 -14.88
CA SER A 217 22.51 -23.86 -13.92
C SER A 217 21.45 -23.52 -12.88
N MET A 218 20.19 -23.37 -13.27
CA MET A 218 19.09 -23.08 -12.33
C MET A 218 18.80 -24.26 -11.44
N GLN A 219 18.88 -25.48 -11.98
CA GLN A 219 18.75 -26.70 -11.17
C GLN A 219 19.85 -26.78 -10.11
N GLY A 220 21.11 -26.48 -10.46
CA GLY A 220 22.21 -26.42 -9.49
C GLY A 220 21.97 -25.40 -8.36
N ILE A 221 21.42 -24.23 -8.68
CA ILE A 221 21.02 -23.23 -7.67
C ILE A 221 19.92 -23.78 -6.76
N VAL A 222 18.88 -24.39 -7.33
CA VAL A 222 17.77 -24.97 -6.53
C VAL A 222 18.29 -26.13 -5.66
N ASP A 223 19.21 -26.95 -6.16
CA ASP A 223 19.85 -28.02 -5.39
C ASP A 223 20.71 -27.47 -4.25
N ALA A 224 21.51 -26.45 -4.50
CA ALA A 224 22.29 -25.76 -3.49
C ALA A 224 21.40 -25.17 -2.39
N LEU A 225 20.32 -24.49 -2.78
CA LEU A 225 19.33 -23.96 -1.84
C LEU A 225 18.66 -25.09 -1.05
N THR A 226 18.30 -26.20 -1.71
CA THR A 226 17.66 -27.35 -1.07
C THR A 226 18.57 -28.00 -0.02
N ARG A 227 19.86 -28.13 -0.31
CA ARG A 227 20.86 -28.59 0.67
C ARG A 227 20.97 -27.66 1.86
N VAL A 228 20.98 -26.35 1.64
CA VAL A 228 21.19 -25.37 2.71
C VAL A 228 19.92 -25.17 3.56
N LEU A 229 18.76 -24.97 2.92
CA LEU A 229 17.51 -24.63 3.61
C LEU A 229 16.80 -25.87 4.19
N PHE A 230 16.81 -27.00 3.48
CA PHE A 230 16.10 -28.22 3.89
C PHE A 230 17.02 -29.34 4.39
N LEU A 231 18.35 -29.13 4.36
CA LEU A 231 19.33 -30.12 4.81
C LEU A 231 19.23 -31.46 4.06
N VAL A 232 18.72 -31.45 2.83
CA VAL A 232 18.61 -32.64 1.99
C VAL A 232 19.99 -33.02 1.47
N PRO A 233 20.43 -34.28 1.61
CA PRO A 233 21.72 -34.73 1.08
C PRO A 233 21.80 -34.64 -0.45
N GLN A 234 22.97 -34.33 -1.00
CA GLN A 234 23.18 -34.22 -2.46
C GLN A 234 22.88 -35.54 -3.17
N GLU A 235 23.17 -36.67 -2.52
CA GLU A 235 22.96 -38.02 -3.07
C GLU A 235 21.50 -38.28 -3.39
N TYR A 236 20.58 -37.64 -2.64
CA TYR A 236 19.15 -37.74 -2.88
C TYR A 236 18.72 -36.85 -4.06
N LEU A 237 19.27 -35.64 -4.16
CA LEU A 237 18.95 -34.68 -5.22
C LEU A 237 19.44 -35.15 -6.60
N ASN A 238 20.52 -35.94 -6.65
CA ASN A 238 21.03 -36.54 -7.88
C ASN A 238 20.12 -37.64 -8.45
N GLN A 239 19.08 -38.09 -7.72
CA GLN A 239 18.17 -39.12 -8.21
C GLN A 239 17.05 -38.46 -9.05
N GLU A 240 16.88 -38.88 -10.30
CA GLU A 240 15.77 -38.42 -11.16
C GLU A 240 14.41 -39.02 -10.76
N THR A 241 14.02 -38.85 -9.51
CA THR A 241 12.75 -39.35 -8.97
C THR A 241 11.67 -38.28 -8.97
N ALA A 242 10.40 -38.69 -8.97
CA ALA A 242 9.27 -37.78 -8.80
C ALA A 242 9.35 -37.00 -7.47
N ALA A 243 9.95 -37.60 -6.43
CA ALA A 243 10.11 -36.95 -5.13
C ALA A 243 11.05 -35.74 -5.18
N VAL A 244 12.17 -35.83 -5.90
CA VAL A 244 13.11 -34.70 -6.08
C VAL A 244 12.43 -33.53 -6.80
N LYS A 245 11.63 -33.81 -7.84
CA LYS A 245 10.83 -32.78 -8.52
C LYS A 245 9.86 -32.09 -7.59
N VAL A 246 9.20 -32.83 -6.69
CA VAL A 246 8.32 -32.25 -5.66
C VAL A 246 9.12 -31.36 -4.71
N VAL A 247 10.31 -31.78 -4.27
CA VAL A 247 11.19 -30.97 -3.41
C VAL A 247 11.59 -29.66 -4.11
N HIS A 248 11.94 -29.70 -5.39
CA HIS A 248 12.26 -28.50 -6.17
C HIS A 248 11.08 -27.54 -6.29
N VAL A 249 9.87 -28.06 -6.54
CA VAL A 249 8.65 -27.23 -6.58
C VAL A 249 8.39 -26.60 -5.20
N VAL A 250 8.52 -27.37 -4.12
CA VAL A 250 8.37 -26.86 -2.75
C VAL A 250 9.42 -25.78 -2.45
N MET A 251 10.66 -25.96 -2.90
CA MET A 251 11.71 -24.95 -2.75
C MET A 251 11.36 -23.66 -3.52
N GLY A 252 10.86 -23.78 -4.75
CA GLY A 252 10.36 -22.63 -5.52
C GLY A 252 9.23 -21.88 -4.80
N ILE A 253 8.30 -22.61 -4.17
CA ILE A 253 7.24 -22.02 -3.34
C ILE A 253 7.82 -21.30 -2.12
N VAL A 254 8.79 -21.90 -1.43
CA VAL A 254 9.46 -21.28 -0.26
C VAL A 254 10.17 -19.98 -0.66
N ILE A 255 10.95 -20.00 -1.73
CA ILE A 255 11.64 -18.80 -2.25
C ILE A 255 10.61 -17.73 -2.64
N GLY A 256 9.55 -18.12 -3.34
CA GLY A 256 8.46 -17.22 -3.69
C GLY A 256 7.81 -16.58 -2.47
N HIS A 257 7.54 -17.36 -1.42
CA HIS A 257 6.96 -16.86 -0.18
C HIS A 257 7.90 -15.92 0.57
N LEU A 258 9.18 -16.25 0.72
CA LEU A 258 10.21 -15.37 1.29
C LEU A 258 10.30 -14.04 0.54
N PHE A 259 10.28 -14.11 -0.79
CA PHE A 259 10.33 -12.92 -1.63
C PHE A 259 9.09 -12.04 -1.44
N VAL A 260 7.90 -12.64 -1.32
CA VAL A 260 6.67 -11.88 -1.06
C VAL A 260 6.70 -11.25 0.32
N ILE A 261 7.23 -11.93 1.34
CA ILE A 261 7.35 -11.34 2.69
C ILE A 261 8.23 -10.10 2.61
N TYR A 262 9.46 -10.28 2.13
CA TYR A 262 10.46 -9.24 1.99
C TYR A 262 9.99 -8.03 1.17
N LYS A 263 9.36 -8.24 0.01
CA LYS A 263 8.88 -7.11 -0.82
C LYS A 263 7.54 -6.55 -0.34
N GLY A 264 6.74 -7.34 0.37
CA GLY A 264 5.41 -6.96 0.83
C GLY A 264 5.46 -5.75 1.77
N SER A 265 6.39 -5.74 2.72
CA SER A 265 6.58 -4.62 3.65
C SER A 265 6.97 -3.31 2.93
N LEU A 266 7.85 -3.39 1.93
CA LEU A 266 8.25 -2.26 1.09
C LEU A 266 7.08 -1.70 0.29
N PHE A 267 6.18 -2.55 -0.20
CA PHE A 267 4.98 -2.10 -0.88
C PHE A 267 4.00 -1.39 0.07
N VAL A 268 3.90 -1.84 1.32
CA VAL A 268 3.14 -1.12 2.36
C VAL A 268 3.77 0.24 2.62
N PHE A 269 5.08 0.31 2.75
CA PHE A 269 5.80 1.57 2.91
C PHE A 269 5.55 2.53 1.74
N VAL A 270 5.67 2.05 0.49
CA VAL A 270 5.40 2.84 -0.72
C VAL A 270 3.95 3.32 -0.77
N ALA A 271 2.99 2.47 -0.39
CA ALA A 271 1.58 2.82 -0.28
C ALA A 271 1.34 3.93 0.75
N ILE A 272 1.97 3.85 1.92
CA ILE A 272 1.89 4.88 2.96
C ILE A 272 2.53 6.19 2.47
N CYS A 273 3.69 6.15 1.84
CA CYS A 273 4.33 7.34 1.28
C CYS A 273 3.42 8.02 0.25
N HIS A 274 2.74 7.24 -0.60
CA HIS A 274 1.78 7.75 -1.56
C HIS A 274 0.58 8.43 -0.87
N VAL A 275 0.05 7.84 0.20
CA VAL A 275 -1.02 8.43 1.01
C VAL A 275 -0.58 9.76 1.63
N LEU A 276 0.61 9.79 2.24
CA LEU A 276 1.15 11.01 2.87
C LEU A 276 1.45 12.10 1.84
N GLN A 277 1.97 11.74 0.67
CA GLN A 277 2.19 12.67 -0.43
C GLN A 277 0.88 13.32 -0.88
N ASN A 278 -0.19 12.53 -1.03
CA ASN A 278 -1.52 13.07 -1.37
C ASN A 278 -2.04 14.00 -0.26
N ALA A 279 -1.88 13.62 1.01
CA ALA A 279 -2.29 14.45 2.14
C ALA A 279 -1.59 15.82 2.15
N LEU A 280 -0.27 15.84 1.95
CA LEU A 280 0.52 17.07 1.86
C LEU A 280 0.09 17.95 0.68
N ARG A 281 -0.17 17.32 -0.48
CA ARG A 281 -0.62 18.04 -1.68
C ARG A 281 -2.00 18.66 -1.48
N ASP A 282 -2.95 17.90 -0.94
CA ASP A 282 -4.30 18.39 -0.68
C ASP A 282 -4.28 19.51 0.37
N TRP A 283 -3.48 19.35 1.44
CA TRP A 283 -3.24 20.41 2.41
C TRP A 283 -2.70 21.68 1.76
N LYS A 284 -1.70 21.58 0.88
CA LYS A 284 -1.13 22.74 0.17
C LYS A 284 -2.17 23.45 -0.69
N ILE A 285 -3.04 22.70 -1.37
CA ILE A 285 -4.14 23.28 -2.16
C ILE A 285 -5.11 24.03 -1.24
N GLN A 286 -5.50 23.44 -0.10
CA GLN A 286 -6.38 24.11 0.86
C GLN A 286 -5.74 25.37 1.45
N LEU A 287 -4.45 25.33 1.79
CA LEU A 287 -3.71 26.50 2.26
C LEU A 287 -3.69 27.61 1.22
N SER A 288 -3.36 27.30 -0.03
CA SER A 288 -3.36 28.28 -1.13
C SER A 288 -4.73 28.94 -1.28
N ASN A 289 -5.80 28.15 -1.28
CA ASN A 289 -7.16 28.67 -1.40
C ASN A 289 -7.54 29.56 -0.20
N THR A 290 -7.17 29.16 1.02
CA THR A 290 -7.44 29.97 2.22
C THR A 290 -6.65 31.27 2.21
N LEU A 291 -5.38 31.26 1.81
CA LEU A 291 -4.55 32.46 1.68
C LEU A 291 -5.07 33.41 0.58
N GLU A 292 -5.51 32.88 -0.57
CA GLU A 292 -6.16 33.67 -1.61
C GLU A 292 -7.44 34.36 -1.11
N VAL A 293 -8.22 33.70 -0.25
CA VAL A 293 -9.40 34.31 0.38
C VAL A 293 -9.01 35.37 1.40
N ILE A 294 -7.96 35.15 2.20
CA ILE A 294 -7.51 36.13 3.21
C ILE A 294 -6.90 37.37 2.53
N TRP A 295 -6.01 37.18 1.55
CA TRP A 295 -5.32 38.26 0.85
C TRP A 295 -6.16 38.91 -0.26
N GLY A 296 -7.11 38.18 -0.85
CA GLY A 296 -7.99 38.66 -1.91
C GLY A 296 -9.13 39.57 -1.45
N VAL A 297 -9.20 39.93 -0.16
CA VAL A 297 -10.29 40.72 0.42
C VAL A 297 -10.04 42.24 0.43
N GLU A 298 -8.84 42.74 0.10
CA GLU A 298 -8.60 44.19 0.26
C GLU A 298 -8.86 45.09 -0.95
N ASP A 299 -8.94 44.61 -2.21
CA ASP A 299 -8.90 45.57 -3.35
C ASP A 299 -9.90 45.36 -4.50
N SER A 300 -11.08 44.78 -4.27
CA SER A 300 -12.13 44.90 -5.30
C SER A 300 -13.58 44.89 -4.79
N PRO A 301 -14.17 46.08 -4.53
CA PRO A 301 -15.62 46.23 -4.40
C PRO A 301 -16.40 45.92 -5.69
N SER A 302 -15.73 45.60 -6.80
CA SER A 302 -16.34 45.47 -8.14
C SER A 302 -16.35 44.04 -8.71
N ALA A 303 -15.67 43.07 -8.08
CA ALA A 303 -15.60 41.70 -8.62
C ALA A 303 -16.87 40.85 -8.41
N THR A 304 -17.81 41.27 -7.55
CA THR A 304 -19.10 40.57 -7.36
C THR A 304 -20.09 40.76 -8.53
N LYS A 305 -19.75 41.58 -9.54
CA LYS A 305 -20.60 41.84 -10.72
C LYS A 305 -20.09 41.26 -12.05
N ALA A 306 -18.95 40.58 -12.10
CA ALA A 306 -18.34 40.16 -13.37
C ALA A 306 -18.50 38.66 -13.74
N ILE A 307 -19.16 37.83 -12.93
CA ILE A 307 -19.37 36.39 -13.28
C ILE A 307 -20.73 36.13 -13.95
N THR A 308 -21.59 37.14 -14.12
CA THR A 308 -22.87 37.02 -14.86
C THR A 308 -22.88 37.68 -16.24
N GLY A 309 -21.73 38.14 -16.74
CA GLY A 309 -21.65 38.89 -18.00
C GLY A 309 -20.90 38.16 -19.13
N ARG A 310 -21.66 37.55 -20.04
CA ARG A 310 -21.31 37.39 -21.48
C ARG A 310 -20.37 36.24 -21.87
N ARG A 311 -20.86 35.01 -21.75
CA ARG A 311 -20.52 33.92 -22.70
C ARG A 311 -21.78 33.49 -23.44
N LYS A 312 -22.13 34.21 -24.50
CA LYS A 312 -23.07 33.70 -25.52
C LYS A 312 -22.32 32.66 -26.34
N GLY A 313 -22.82 31.42 -26.32
CA GLY A 313 -22.63 30.46 -27.40
C GLY A 313 -21.41 29.53 -27.29
N LYS A 314 -21.47 28.56 -26.37
CA LYS A 314 -21.23 27.15 -26.70
C LYS A 314 -21.65 26.30 -25.51
N GLU A 315 -22.62 25.41 -25.71
CA GLU A 315 -22.94 24.32 -24.81
C GLU A 315 -21.64 23.57 -24.47
N ARG A 316 -21.14 23.80 -23.25
CA ARG A 316 -20.13 22.96 -22.61
C ARG A 316 -20.55 22.79 -21.17
N ASP A 317 -20.99 21.57 -20.90
CA ASP A 317 -20.93 20.83 -19.65
C ASP A 317 -21.19 21.61 -18.37
N SER A 318 -22.35 21.31 -17.79
CA SER A 318 -22.84 21.62 -16.45
C SER A 318 -21.94 21.11 -15.29
N SER A 319 -20.70 20.69 -15.56
CA SER A 319 -19.73 20.22 -14.56
C SER A 319 -18.94 21.36 -13.90
N SER A 320 -18.80 22.52 -14.55
CA SER A 320 -17.97 23.62 -14.03
C SER A 320 -18.63 24.46 -12.93
N VAL A 321 -19.97 24.54 -12.90
CA VAL A 321 -20.73 25.28 -11.88
C VAL A 321 -20.74 24.54 -10.53
N LYS A 322 -20.69 23.20 -10.55
CA LYS A 322 -20.58 22.41 -9.31
C LYS A 322 -19.26 22.59 -8.56
N ALA A 323 -18.16 22.88 -9.26
CA ALA A 323 -16.85 23.08 -8.62
C ALA A 323 -16.81 24.35 -7.74
N VAL A 324 -17.53 25.41 -8.13
CA VAL A 324 -17.54 26.69 -7.41
C VAL A 324 -18.50 26.67 -6.20
N GLU A 325 -19.61 25.93 -6.27
CA GLU A 325 -20.52 25.78 -5.12
C GLU A 325 -20.00 24.80 -4.05
N ILE A 326 -19.15 23.83 -4.42
CA ILE A 326 -18.51 22.93 -3.44
C ILE A 326 -17.42 23.66 -2.65
N GLY A 327 -16.71 24.63 -3.26
CA GLY A 327 -15.66 25.42 -2.60
C GLY A 327 -16.14 26.37 -1.49
N LYS A 328 -17.43 26.70 -1.44
CA LYS A 328 -18.00 27.57 -0.39
C LYS A 328 -18.39 26.84 0.90
N ARG A 329 -18.39 25.49 0.94
CA ARG A 329 -19.06 24.78 2.03
C ARG A 329 -18.30 24.64 3.33
N HIS A 330 -16.97 24.71 3.38
CA HIS A 330 -16.24 24.84 4.65
C HIS A 330 -14.89 25.49 4.36
N ALA A 331 -14.81 26.81 4.47
CA ALA A 331 -13.51 27.47 4.58
C ALA A 331 -12.86 26.93 5.87
N VAL A 332 -11.89 26.03 5.71
CA VAL A 332 -11.11 25.48 6.81
C VAL A 332 -10.36 26.64 7.44
N SER A 333 -10.48 26.84 8.76
CA SER A 333 -9.78 27.94 9.42
C SER A 333 -8.26 27.75 9.31
N MET A 334 -7.52 28.86 9.36
CA MET A 334 -6.05 28.80 9.31
C MET A 334 -5.50 27.90 10.44
N ASP A 335 -6.05 28.00 11.65
CA ASP A 335 -5.66 27.16 12.79
C ASP A 335 -5.89 25.66 12.52
N GLN A 336 -7.00 25.30 11.87
CA GLN A 336 -7.27 23.93 11.47
C GLN A 336 -6.26 23.43 10.44
N LEU A 337 -5.89 24.27 9.45
CA LEU A 337 -4.87 23.92 8.46
C LEU A 337 -3.49 23.72 9.08
N VAL A 338 -3.11 24.54 10.06
CA VAL A 338 -1.86 24.36 10.82
C VAL A 338 -1.90 23.04 11.59
N GLN A 339 -3.00 22.74 12.26
CA GLN A 339 -3.15 21.47 12.98
C GLN A 339 -3.09 20.25 12.02
N TYR A 340 -3.71 20.34 10.85
CA TYR A 340 -3.66 19.27 9.85
C TYR A 340 -2.26 19.05 9.31
N HIS A 341 -1.50 20.11 9.05
CA HIS A 341 -0.09 19.99 8.70
C HIS A 341 0.70 19.23 9.77
N TRP A 342 0.48 19.59 11.04
CA TRP A 342 1.13 18.92 12.17
C TRP A 342 0.81 17.43 12.26
N ASP A 343 -0.46 17.06 12.09
CA ASP A 343 -0.90 15.67 12.11
C ASP A 343 -0.28 14.88 10.93
N VAL A 344 -0.14 15.50 9.75
CA VAL A 344 0.54 14.90 8.60
C VAL A 344 2.04 14.72 8.85
N VAL A 345 2.74 15.75 9.32
CA VAL A 345 4.19 15.70 9.63
C VAL A 345 4.46 14.66 10.71
N LYS A 346 3.61 14.58 11.74
CA LYS A 346 3.70 13.52 12.75
C LYS A 346 3.56 12.13 12.13
N SER A 347 2.63 11.96 11.21
CA SER A 347 2.43 10.69 10.49
C SER A 347 3.65 10.33 9.61
N VAL A 348 4.32 11.30 9.02
CA VAL A 348 5.59 11.11 8.29
C VAL A 348 6.68 10.58 9.23
N ARG A 349 6.87 11.23 10.39
CA ARG A 349 7.85 10.79 11.41
C ARG A 349 7.53 9.41 11.97
N GLU A 350 6.26 9.11 12.22
CA GLU A 350 5.81 7.79 12.68
C GLU A 350 6.08 6.71 11.61
N THR A 351 5.90 7.04 10.32
CA THR A 351 6.23 6.14 9.20
C THR A 351 7.72 5.85 9.15
N GLU A 352 8.57 6.88 9.22
CA GLU A 352 10.02 6.70 9.26
C GLU A 352 10.43 5.79 10.41
N LYS A 353 9.93 6.05 11.63
CA LYS A 353 10.24 5.23 12.81
C LYS A 353 9.78 3.77 12.69
N LEU A 354 8.59 3.53 12.12
CA LEU A 354 8.05 2.18 11.95
C LEU A 354 8.84 1.35 10.93
N PHE A 355 9.28 1.99 9.84
CA PHE A 355 9.94 1.32 8.73
C PHE A 355 11.46 1.45 8.72
N ALA A 356 12.07 2.20 9.65
CA ALA A 356 13.52 2.43 9.71
C ALA A 356 14.33 1.14 9.64
N THR A 357 14.03 0.17 10.51
CA THR A 357 14.74 -1.13 10.52
C THR A 357 14.54 -1.89 9.22
N THR A 358 13.30 -1.95 8.71
CA THR A 358 12.99 -2.62 7.43
C THR A 358 13.75 -1.99 6.26
N LEU A 359 13.79 -0.66 6.19
CA LEU A 359 14.51 0.07 5.15
C LEU A 359 16.03 -0.12 5.26
N GLN A 360 16.60 -0.07 6.47
CA GLN A 360 18.02 -0.32 6.69
C GLN A 360 18.43 -1.72 6.24
N CYS A 361 17.66 -2.74 6.65
CA CYS A 361 17.86 -4.12 6.21
C CYS A 361 17.72 -4.27 4.69
N PHE A 362 16.68 -3.67 4.11
CA PHE A 362 16.48 -3.63 2.66
C PHE A 362 17.70 -3.04 1.94
N TYR A 363 18.12 -1.83 2.29
CA TYR A 363 19.24 -1.16 1.63
C TYR A 363 20.54 -1.94 1.78
N ALA A 364 20.82 -2.48 2.97
CA ALA A 364 22.01 -3.31 3.20
C ALA A 364 22.02 -4.54 2.27
N THR A 365 20.90 -5.27 2.18
CA THR A 365 20.80 -6.43 1.29
C THR A 365 20.86 -6.05 -0.18
N GLN A 366 20.24 -4.96 -0.62
CA GLN A 366 20.34 -4.52 -2.01
C GLN A 366 21.77 -4.15 -2.40
N VAL A 367 22.52 -3.48 -1.51
CA VAL A 367 23.95 -3.17 -1.76
C VAL A 367 24.75 -4.46 -1.90
N VAL A 368 24.59 -5.42 -0.97
CA VAL A 368 25.29 -6.70 -1.03
C VAL A 368 24.92 -7.47 -2.31
N THR A 369 23.63 -7.58 -2.64
CA THR A 369 23.17 -8.22 -3.88
C THR A 369 23.78 -7.57 -5.12
N LEU A 370 23.74 -6.24 -5.21
CA LEU A 370 24.30 -5.52 -6.37
C LEU A 370 25.82 -5.73 -6.48
N CYS A 371 26.55 -5.67 -5.37
CA CYS A 371 27.98 -5.91 -5.36
C CYS A 371 28.33 -7.34 -5.80
N LEU A 372 27.56 -8.34 -5.36
CA LEU A 372 27.74 -9.74 -5.76
C LEU A 372 27.43 -9.96 -7.25
N GLU A 373 26.34 -9.39 -7.76
CA GLU A 373 25.98 -9.45 -9.18
C GLU A 373 27.04 -8.78 -10.06
N LEU A 374 27.50 -7.58 -9.69
CA LEU A 374 28.55 -6.87 -10.42
C LEU A 374 29.90 -7.61 -10.36
N TYR A 375 30.22 -8.21 -9.22
CA TYR A 375 31.42 -9.05 -9.07
C TYR A 375 31.38 -10.23 -10.03
N LEU A 376 30.25 -10.96 -10.12
CA LEU A 376 30.13 -12.07 -11.07
C LEU A 376 30.27 -11.62 -12.51
N VAL A 377 29.64 -10.50 -12.88
CA VAL A 377 29.78 -9.94 -14.23
C VAL A 377 31.26 -9.62 -14.50
N ALA A 378 31.95 -8.94 -13.59
CA ALA A 378 33.36 -8.61 -13.77
C ALA A 378 34.26 -9.86 -13.83
N TYR A 379 34.02 -10.84 -12.95
CA TYR A 379 34.77 -12.08 -12.90
C TYR A 379 34.64 -12.87 -14.20
N ARG A 380 33.41 -13.08 -14.70
CA ARG A 380 33.17 -13.79 -15.96
C ARG A 380 33.82 -13.12 -17.16
N VAL A 381 33.71 -11.79 -17.25
CA VAL A 381 34.43 -11.01 -18.28
C VAL A 381 35.95 -11.24 -18.17
N SER A 382 36.50 -11.31 -16.96
CA SER A 382 37.94 -11.48 -16.74
C SER A 382 38.46 -12.89 -17.09
N VAL A 383 37.67 -13.93 -16.81
CA VAL A 383 38.06 -15.33 -17.11
C VAL A 383 37.85 -15.66 -18.59
N GLY A 384 37.09 -14.85 -19.34
CA GLY A 384 36.84 -15.04 -20.77
C GLY A 384 35.92 -16.22 -21.07
N GLU A 385 35.13 -16.66 -20.08
CA GLU A 385 34.15 -17.73 -20.27
C GLU A 385 32.97 -17.24 -21.14
N GLU A 386 32.46 -18.12 -21.99
CA GLU A 386 31.26 -17.82 -22.77
C GLU A 386 30.05 -17.63 -21.85
N TYR A 387 29.47 -16.42 -21.90
CA TYR A 387 28.21 -16.14 -21.24
C TYR A 387 27.09 -17.00 -21.81
N ARG A 388 26.55 -17.90 -20.98
CA ARG A 388 25.29 -18.57 -21.30
C ARG A 388 24.19 -17.52 -21.37
N ARG A 389 23.45 -17.46 -22.48
CA ARG A 389 22.38 -16.47 -22.70
C ARG A 389 21.36 -16.45 -21.55
N GLU A 390 21.07 -17.60 -20.98
CA GLU A 390 20.14 -17.75 -19.85
C GLU A 390 20.65 -17.05 -18.59
N GLU A 391 21.94 -17.19 -18.26
CA GLU A 391 22.56 -16.56 -17.09
C GLU A 391 22.54 -15.04 -17.21
N VAL A 392 22.91 -14.50 -18.38
CA VAL A 392 22.85 -13.06 -18.65
C VAL A 392 21.42 -12.54 -18.51
N ALA A 393 20.44 -13.26 -19.04
CA ALA A 393 19.04 -12.88 -18.92
C ALA A 393 18.61 -12.82 -17.44
N TRP A 394 18.98 -13.81 -16.63
CA TRP A 394 18.66 -13.84 -15.20
C TRP A 394 19.33 -12.73 -14.41
N GLN A 395 20.64 -12.56 -14.58
CA GLN A 395 21.38 -11.46 -13.94
C GLN A 395 20.78 -10.12 -14.32
N THR A 396 20.46 -9.91 -15.60
CA THR A 396 19.81 -8.67 -16.07
C THR A 396 18.45 -8.45 -15.41
N ILE A 397 17.64 -9.51 -15.27
CA ILE A 397 16.33 -9.43 -14.60
C ILE A 397 16.51 -9.06 -13.12
N ILE A 398 17.41 -9.72 -12.40
CA ILE A 398 17.67 -9.48 -10.97
C ILE A 398 18.22 -8.07 -10.75
N ILE A 399 19.19 -7.64 -11.55
CA ILE A 399 19.76 -6.28 -11.51
C ILE A 399 18.67 -5.24 -11.79
N THR A 400 17.91 -5.40 -12.88
CA THR A 400 16.83 -4.47 -13.25
C THR A 400 15.79 -4.38 -12.15
N GLN A 401 15.37 -5.53 -11.60
CA GLN A 401 14.42 -5.57 -10.51
C GLN A 401 14.95 -4.87 -9.25
N THR A 402 16.20 -5.14 -8.89
CA THR A 402 16.88 -4.53 -7.73
C THR A 402 16.89 -3.00 -7.87
N PHE A 403 17.27 -2.49 -9.04
CA PHE A 403 17.21 -1.06 -9.34
C PHE A 403 15.78 -0.50 -9.31
N VAL A 404 14.82 -1.16 -9.97
CA VAL A 404 13.43 -0.68 -10.02
C VAL A 404 12.83 -0.57 -8.61
N VAL A 405 13.04 -1.57 -7.75
CA VAL A 405 12.54 -1.53 -6.37
C VAL A 405 13.29 -0.47 -5.55
N PHE A 406 14.61 -0.38 -5.70
CA PHE A 406 15.41 0.65 -5.03
C PHE A 406 14.94 2.07 -5.39
N PHE A 407 14.78 2.37 -6.68
CA PHE A 407 14.30 3.66 -7.15
C PHE A 407 12.86 3.90 -6.71
N LEU A 408 11.98 2.90 -6.78
CA LEU A 408 10.59 3.07 -6.37
C LEU A 408 10.49 3.49 -4.90
N VAL A 409 11.18 2.79 -4.01
CA VAL A 409 11.18 3.07 -2.56
C VAL A 409 11.80 4.45 -2.31
N SER A 410 12.97 4.71 -2.90
CA SER A 410 13.73 5.95 -2.65
C SER A 410 13.05 7.19 -3.23
N LEU A 411 12.51 7.12 -4.45
CA LEU A 411 11.76 8.23 -5.06
C LEU A 411 10.49 8.54 -4.28
N LYS A 412 9.76 7.52 -3.83
CA LYS A 412 8.53 7.73 -3.04
C LYS A 412 8.82 8.36 -1.69
N ALA A 413 9.88 7.95 -1.01
CA ALA A 413 10.34 8.61 0.21
C ALA A 413 10.80 10.06 -0.07
N SER A 414 11.58 10.28 -1.14
CA SER A 414 12.05 11.61 -1.55
C SER A 414 10.91 12.57 -1.83
N PHE A 415 9.84 12.14 -2.52
CA PHE A 415 8.70 13.01 -2.77
C PHE A 415 7.97 13.42 -1.50
N VAL A 416 7.83 12.53 -0.51
CA VAL A 416 7.25 12.91 0.79
C VAL A 416 8.15 13.94 1.48
N PHE A 417 9.47 13.73 1.44
CA PHE A 417 10.44 14.65 2.02
C PHE A 417 10.43 16.03 1.35
N GLU A 418 10.40 16.08 0.02
CA GLU A 418 10.31 17.32 -0.76
C GLU A 418 9.03 18.09 -0.44
N GLU A 419 7.87 17.43 -0.41
CA GLU A 419 6.60 18.09 -0.06
C GLU A 419 6.62 18.62 1.38
N CYS A 420 7.23 17.91 2.33
CA CYS A 420 7.45 18.41 3.70
C CYS A 420 8.43 19.61 3.74
N HIS A 421 9.46 19.63 2.90
CA HIS A 421 10.44 20.72 2.87
C HIS A 421 9.89 21.98 2.22
N VAL A 422 9.11 21.85 1.15
CA VAL A 422 8.41 22.97 0.53
C VAL A 422 7.44 23.62 1.51
N ALA A 423 6.79 22.82 2.38
CA ALA A 423 5.96 23.35 3.45
C ALA A 423 6.73 24.23 4.45
N ARG A 424 8.00 23.93 4.73
CA ARG A 424 8.88 24.79 5.54
C ARG A 424 9.32 26.07 4.83
N GLY A 425 9.43 26.02 3.51
CA GLY A 425 9.87 27.15 2.68
C GLY A 425 8.74 28.07 2.21
N MET A 426 7.48 27.78 2.54
CA MET A 426 6.38 28.69 2.21
C MET A 426 6.55 30.01 2.98
N PRO A 427 6.37 31.16 2.32
CA PRO A 427 6.65 32.48 2.86
C PRO A 427 5.55 32.87 3.84
N PHE A 428 5.54 32.22 4.99
CA PHE A 428 5.26 32.95 6.20
C PHE A 428 6.52 33.83 6.35
N GLY A 429 6.45 35.06 5.81
CA GLY A 429 7.57 36.00 5.68
C GLY A 429 8.44 36.07 6.93
N THR A 430 9.71 36.44 6.77
CA THR A 430 10.61 36.65 7.90
C THR A 430 9.92 37.49 8.99
N PRO A 431 10.19 37.25 10.29
CA PRO A 431 9.41 37.80 11.42
C PRO A 431 9.25 39.33 11.48
N GLY A 432 9.87 40.09 10.56
CA GLY A 432 9.71 41.53 10.41
C GLY A 432 8.68 41.99 9.35
N GLU A 433 8.08 41.12 8.52
CA GLU A 433 7.20 41.54 7.41
C GLU A 433 5.72 41.14 7.56
N ILE A 434 5.32 40.47 8.66
CA ILE A 434 3.94 40.05 8.88
C ILE A 434 3.28 40.97 9.92
N GLU A 435 2.27 41.75 9.53
CA GLU A 435 1.51 42.68 10.39
C GLU A 435 0.73 42.00 11.54
N HIS A 436 0.68 40.66 11.56
CA HIS A 436 0.12 39.85 12.64
C HIS A 436 1.17 38.93 13.31
N PRO A 437 2.06 39.49 14.17
CA PRO A 437 3.17 38.75 14.77
C PRO A 437 2.73 37.54 15.63
N LYS A 438 1.52 37.55 16.20
CA LYS A 438 1.04 36.46 17.08
C LYS A 438 0.82 35.11 16.37
N ILE A 439 0.39 35.12 15.11
CA ILE A 439 0.17 33.88 14.36
C ILE A 439 1.52 33.27 13.95
N TYR A 440 2.47 34.14 13.60
CA TYR A 440 3.83 33.74 13.24
C TYR A 440 4.64 33.22 14.43
N GLU A 441 4.57 33.88 15.58
CA GLU A 441 5.23 33.44 16.81
C GLU A 441 4.74 32.06 17.24
N THR A 442 3.43 31.79 17.14
CA THR A 442 2.83 30.48 17.45
C THR A 442 3.31 29.41 16.46
N PHE A 443 3.38 29.73 15.17
CA PHE A 443 3.87 28.78 14.16
C PHE A 443 5.37 28.48 14.33
N HIS A 444 6.21 29.48 14.63
CA HIS A 444 7.66 29.27 14.75
C HIS A 444 8.11 28.67 16.08
N THR A 445 7.46 28.99 17.20
CA THR A 445 7.81 28.41 18.52
C THR A 445 7.34 26.97 18.70
N GLU A 446 6.32 26.53 17.94
CA GLU A 446 5.89 25.13 17.96
C GLU A 446 6.59 24.28 16.87
N VAL A 447 7.06 24.89 15.75
CA VAL A 447 7.70 24.18 14.62
C VAL A 447 9.21 23.95 14.79
N ALA A 448 9.91 24.82 15.53
CA ALA A 448 11.31 24.64 15.92
C ALA A 448 11.44 23.68 17.10
#